data_AF-A0AA39Z080-F1
#
_entry.id   AF-A0AA39Z080-F1
#
_cell.length_a   1.000
_cell.length_b   1.000
_cell.length_c   1.000
_cell.angle_alpha   90.00
_cell.angle_beta   90.00
_cell.angle_gamma   90.00
#
_symmetry.space_group_name_H-M   'P 1'
#
loop_
_entity.id
_entity.type
_entity.pdbx_description
1 polymer ?
#
loop_
_entity_poly.entity_id
_entity_poly.type
_entity_poly.pdbx_seq_one_letter_code
_entity_poly.pdbx_strand_id
1 'polypeptide(L)'
;MTALTTSKRKFNKILENISASSSTTSLAALQKKNASAMSVAATPNEPASKRNRTSLSGDSLTSVDGDRPETAASASSQFNPSASSLSLAQRARSIRLIKKDKEKESAEPKKAPNYTPWSHDHFVERMKTFSDVMRWGPKPDKLNEVEWAKRGWVCENLNTVACKGGCEKRLVVKLEPKEKDTEKKDAEGGSPEDRLEELLAGDLDEALVDRYAKLIVEGHDEGCLWRKAGCKEDIYHVPMANYEEHVKPGLIERHKSLLNIRYKLPPLANLKYPGTNPDRLEKALPEELTQSLSSENFETTEPADSTNQTDIERRIQLFALYGWYGEDRGKYSIVFCHECHQRIGLWMYLGEGFKLDLVESHRIHCPWLNPDSQGGRPIWEQLQKRLLNRIRETASSMYTTESSEPQDLADIRPPSSAADSEQADKKRMNRLKKAMKSFGGRMKK
;
A
#
# COMPACT_ATOMS: atom_id res chain seq x y z
N MET A 1 23.03 25.35 7.83
CA MET A 1 22.52 24.04 8.29
C MET A 1 23.35 22.96 7.59
N THR A 2 24.44 22.47 8.19
CA THR A 2 25.51 21.77 7.43
C THR A 2 26.25 20.68 8.23
N ALA A 3 25.70 20.23 9.37
CA ALA A 3 26.42 19.37 10.33
C ALA A 3 25.92 17.90 10.41
N LEU A 4 24.84 17.52 9.71
CA LEU A 4 24.15 16.24 9.92
C LEU A 4 24.58 15.11 8.97
N THR A 5 25.23 15.41 7.84
CA THR A 5 25.60 14.41 6.82
C THR A 5 26.87 13.64 7.15
N THR A 6 27.84 14.27 7.82
CA THR A 6 29.16 13.69 8.12
C THR A 6 29.12 12.60 9.19
N SER A 7 28.16 12.65 10.12
CA SER A 7 28.04 11.66 11.20
C SER A 7 27.64 10.27 10.69
N LYS A 8 26.75 10.18 9.68
CA LYS A 8 26.31 8.89 9.10
C LYS A 8 27.47 8.15 8.42
N ARG A 9 28.32 8.87 7.65
CA ARG A 9 29.50 8.27 6.99
C ARG A 9 30.54 7.74 8.00
N LYS A 10 30.70 8.37 9.17
CA LYS A 10 31.61 7.90 10.23
C LYS A 10 31.11 6.62 10.93
N PHE A 11 29.81 6.45 11.09
CA PHE A 11 29.23 5.28 11.76
C PHE A 11 29.46 3.98 10.96
N ASN A 12 29.19 4.00 9.65
CA ASN A 12 29.36 2.82 8.80
C ASN A 12 30.81 2.31 8.78
N LYS A 13 31.79 3.22 8.71
CA LYS A 13 33.23 2.87 8.72
C LYS A 13 33.71 2.24 10.04
N ILE A 14 32.96 2.38 11.14
CA ILE A 14 33.24 1.70 12.40
C ILE A 14 32.71 0.26 12.36
N LEU A 15 31.52 0.02 11.78
CA LEU A 15 30.96 -1.32 11.63
C LEU A 15 31.84 -2.23 10.75
N GLU A 16 32.32 -1.72 9.62
CA GLU A 16 33.25 -2.44 8.73
C GLU A 16 34.54 -2.87 9.46
N ASN A 17 35.11 -1.97 10.27
CA ASN A 17 36.35 -2.23 10.99
C ASN A 17 36.16 -3.26 12.12
N ILE A 18 34.98 -3.32 12.74
CA ILE A 18 34.60 -4.36 13.72
C ILE A 18 34.44 -5.71 13.01
N SER A 19 33.76 -5.75 11.87
CA SER A 19 33.60 -6.99 11.08
C SER A 19 34.94 -7.54 10.58
N ALA A 20 35.86 -6.69 10.11
CA ALA A 20 37.20 -7.11 9.70
C ALA A 20 38.04 -7.68 10.86
N SER A 21 37.80 -7.23 12.09
CA SER A 21 38.58 -7.63 13.27
C SER A 21 38.29 -9.05 13.80
N SER A 22 37.28 -9.75 13.27
CA SER A 22 36.82 -11.05 13.80
C SER A 22 37.29 -12.27 12.98
N SER A 23 38.27 -12.13 12.09
CA SER A 23 38.67 -13.19 11.14
C SER A 23 40.14 -13.64 11.24
N THR A 24 40.67 -13.82 12.45
CA THR A 24 41.98 -14.47 12.67
C THR A 24 41.99 -15.45 13.85
N THR A 25 41.72 -16.73 13.58
CA THR A 25 42.50 -17.88 14.15
C THR A 25 42.19 -19.18 13.42
N SER A 26 43.21 -19.76 12.80
CA SER A 26 43.58 -21.18 12.84
C SER A 26 42.50 -22.27 12.74
N LEU A 27 42.51 -23.03 11.64
CA LEU A 27 42.96 -24.44 11.68
C LEU A 27 43.35 -24.97 10.29
N ALA A 28 44.42 -25.75 10.24
CA ALA A 28 44.82 -26.60 9.12
C ALA A 28 44.72 -28.08 9.58
N ALA A 29 44.91 -29.14 8.79
CA ALA A 29 45.45 -29.27 7.43
C ALA A 29 44.95 -30.60 6.79
N LEU A 30 45.44 -30.90 5.57
CA LEU A 30 45.36 -32.21 4.87
C LEU A 30 43.97 -32.57 4.30
N GLN A 31 43.83 -33.34 3.21
CA GLN A 31 44.80 -34.21 2.52
C GLN A 31 44.74 -34.10 0.97
N LYS A 32 45.56 -34.87 0.25
CA LYS A 32 46.02 -34.60 -1.14
C LYS A 32 45.31 -35.38 -2.26
N LYS A 33 45.32 -34.81 -3.48
CA LYS A 33 45.21 -35.47 -4.82
C LYS A 33 43.85 -36.10 -5.16
N ASN A 34 43.37 -36.15 -6.41
CA ASN A 34 44.07 -36.34 -7.70
C ASN A 34 43.40 -35.56 -8.87
N ALA A 35 43.90 -35.69 -10.10
CA ALA A 35 43.32 -35.09 -11.31
C ALA A 35 43.17 -36.13 -12.45
N SER A 36 42.19 -35.94 -13.36
CA SER A 36 42.33 -36.07 -14.84
C SER A 36 41.00 -36.24 -15.61
N ALA A 37 40.94 -35.59 -16.79
CA ALA A 37 40.37 -36.03 -18.08
C ALA A 37 38.89 -36.54 -18.24
N MET A 38 38.16 -35.85 -19.13
CA MET A 38 37.38 -36.34 -20.31
C MET A 38 36.25 -37.40 -20.10
N SER A 39 35.23 -37.57 -20.96
CA SER A 39 35.03 -37.13 -22.36
C SER A 39 33.54 -37.02 -22.79
N VAL A 40 33.31 -36.78 -24.08
CA VAL A 40 32.04 -36.45 -24.78
C VAL A 40 31.11 -37.65 -25.07
N ALA A 41 29.77 -37.46 -24.97
CA ALA A 41 28.68 -38.08 -25.76
C ALA A 41 27.33 -37.47 -25.31
N ALA A 42 26.44 -36.89 -26.12
CA ALA A 42 25.72 -37.32 -27.35
C ALA A 42 24.32 -37.93 -27.07
N THR A 43 23.30 -37.43 -27.79
CA THR A 43 21.84 -37.70 -27.69
C THR A 43 21.38 -38.79 -28.69
N PRO A 44 20.07 -39.12 -28.86
CA PRO A 44 18.83 -38.85 -28.09
C PRO A 44 18.04 -40.14 -27.74
N ASN A 45 16.79 -40.05 -27.22
CA ASN A 45 15.66 -40.88 -27.68
C ASN A 45 14.28 -40.50 -27.06
N GLU A 46 13.31 -40.25 -27.93
CA GLU A 46 11.86 -40.52 -27.75
C GLU A 46 11.53 -41.75 -28.66
N PRO A 47 10.29 -42.30 -28.81
CA PRO A 47 8.97 -41.81 -28.38
C PRO A 47 8.04 -42.88 -27.73
N ALA A 48 6.78 -42.52 -27.43
CA ALA A 48 5.60 -43.34 -27.79
C ALA A 48 4.25 -42.65 -27.51
N SER A 49 3.39 -42.54 -28.53
CA SER A 49 2.00 -42.08 -28.38
C SER A 49 1.01 -43.19 -27.99
N LYS A 50 -0.04 -42.84 -27.24
CA LYS A 50 -1.34 -43.54 -27.31
C LYS A 50 -2.50 -42.56 -27.48
N ARG A 51 -3.16 -42.64 -28.65
CA ARG A 51 -4.49 -42.05 -28.87
C ARG A 51 -5.54 -42.85 -28.09
N ASN A 52 -6.68 -42.22 -27.80
CA ASN A 52 -7.96 -42.91 -27.90
C ASN A 52 -8.95 -42.05 -28.68
N ARG A 53 -9.94 -42.67 -29.35
CA ARG A 53 -10.69 -42.05 -30.44
C ARG A 53 -12.14 -42.54 -30.45
N THR A 54 -13.09 -41.61 -30.42
CA THR A 54 -14.49 -41.85 -30.81
C THR A 54 -14.91 -40.78 -31.81
N SER A 55 -15.78 -41.16 -32.74
CA SER A 55 -16.10 -40.39 -33.95
C SER A 55 -17.58 -40.53 -34.30
N LEU A 56 -18.17 -39.45 -34.84
CA LEU A 56 -19.34 -39.34 -35.73
C LEU A 56 -19.27 -37.87 -36.23
N SER A 57 -19.04 -37.54 -37.51
CA SER A 57 -19.91 -37.73 -38.70
C SER A 57 -21.25 -37.01 -38.52
N GLY A 58 -21.67 -36.02 -39.33
CA GLY A 58 -21.10 -35.29 -40.49
C GLY A 58 -21.78 -33.90 -40.58
N ASP A 59 -21.85 -33.15 -41.68
CA ASP A 59 -21.32 -33.33 -43.05
C ASP A 59 -21.07 -31.93 -43.68
N SER A 60 -21.01 -31.81 -45.02
CA SER A 60 -20.11 -30.88 -45.71
C SER A 60 -20.77 -29.65 -46.37
N LEU A 61 -20.21 -28.46 -46.03
CA LEU A 61 -19.72 -27.40 -46.95
C LEU A 61 -20.69 -26.67 -47.93
N THR A 62 -20.12 -25.62 -48.56
CA THR A 62 -20.58 -24.79 -49.71
C THR A 62 -21.70 -23.75 -49.49
N SER A 63 -21.70 -22.58 -50.14
CA SER A 63 -20.59 -21.74 -50.68
C SER A 63 -21.10 -20.34 -51.07
N VAL A 64 -20.17 -19.38 -51.20
CA VAL A 64 -20.21 -18.08 -51.94
C VAL A 64 -21.28 -17.00 -51.67
N ASP A 65 -20.82 -15.78 -51.94
CA ASP A 65 -21.41 -14.47 -52.29
C ASP A 65 -22.93 -14.34 -52.58
N GLY A 66 -23.58 -13.18 -52.39
CA GLY A 66 -23.07 -11.86 -51.99
C GLY A 66 -24.15 -10.74 -52.04
N ASP A 67 -23.71 -9.51 -52.30
CA ASP A 67 -24.47 -8.27 -52.57
C ASP A 67 -25.33 -7.55 -51.49
N ARG A 68 -25.32 -6.20 -51.61
CA ARG A 68 -26.10 -5.17 -50.89
C ARG A 68 -26.54 -4.13 -51.93
N PRO A 69 -27.84 -3.77 -52.01
CA PRO A 69 -28.26 -2.40 -51.66
C PRO A 69 -29.53 -2.38 -50.76
N GLU A 70 -29.62 -1.59 -49.69
CA GLU A 70 -29.81 -0.11 -49.59
C GLU A 70 -31.28 0.37 -49.65
N THR A 71 -31.56 1.46 -48.92
CA THR A 71 -32.81 2.28 -48.88
C THR A 71 -34.08 1.62 -48.29
N ALA A 72 -35.06 2.34 -47.74
CA ALA A 72 -35.07 3.62 -47.01
C ALA A 72 -36.46 3.86 -46.34
N ALA A 73 -36.51 4.66 -45.26
CA ALA A 73 -37.69 5.43 -44.79
C ALA A 73 -38.98 4.65 -44.37
N SER A 74 -39.94 5.20 -43.61
CA SER A 74 -39.91 6.27 -42.59
C SER A 74 -41.17 6.23 -41.69
N ALA A 75 -41.01 6.69 -40.44
CA ALA A 75 -41.97 7.42 -39.58
C ALA A 75 -43.46 7.01 -39.41
N SER A 76 -43.90 6.99 -38.13
CA SER A 76 -45.28 7.33 -37.64
C SER A 76 -46.45 6.39 -38.09
N SER A 77 -47.64 6.30 -37.48
CA SER A 77 -48.37 6.86 -36.30
C SER A 77 -49.65 6.02 -36.08
N GLN A 78 -50.40 5.96 -34.97
CA GLN A 78 -50.34 6.45 -33.57
C GLN A 78 -51.48 5.75 -32.75
N PHE A 79 -51.66 6.11 -31.46
CA PHE A 79 -52.88 6.00 -30.63
C PHE A 79 -53.42 4.61 -30.16
N ASN A 80 -53.26 4.40 -28.84
CA ASN A 80 -54.18 3.70 -27.91
C ASN A 80 -55.64 4.23 -28.00
N PRO A 81 -56.70 3.57 -27.41
CA PRO A 81 -56.71 2.71 -26.20
C PRO A 81 -57.54 1.39 -26.41
N SER A 82 -58.09 0.62 -25.44
CA SER A 82 -58.32 0.82 -24.00
C SER A 82 -58.53 -0.47 -23.17
N ALA A 83 -58.41 -0.30 -21.85
CA ALA A 83 -59.03 -0.96 -20.67
C ALA A 83 -59.68 -2.38 -20.70
N SER A 84 -59.51 -3.03 -19.53
CA SER A 84 -60.29 -4.13 -18.91
C SER A 84 -59.80 -5.57 -19.16
N SER A 85 -59.57 -6.48 -18.21
CA SER A 85 -59.20 -6.47 -16.77
C SER A 85 -59.56 -7.87 -16.24
N LEU A 86 -58.60 -8.61 -15.66
CA LEU A 86 -58.79 -9.95 -15.03
C LEU A 86 -59.14 -11.08 -16.03
N SER A 87 -58.86 -12.36 -15.76
CA SER A 87 -58.57 -13.02 -14.47
C SER A 87 -57.41 -14.04 -14.50
N LEU A 88 -57.14 -14.66 -13.34
CA LEU A 88 -56.01 -15.54 -13.06
C LEU A 88 -56.38 -17.02 -13.26
N ALA A 89 -55.96 -17.64 -14.36
CA ALA A 89 -55.97 -19.11 -14.52
C ALA A 89 -54.97 -19.61 -15.60
N GLN A 90 -54.61 -20.89 -15.51
CA GLN A 90 -54.01 -21.70 -16.60
C GLN A 90 -52.70 -21.22 -17.26
N ARG A 91 -51.55 -21.30 -16.57
CA ARG A 91 -50.26 -21.63 -17.25
C ARG A 91 -49.19 -22.34 -16.41
N ALA A 92 -49.59 -23.29 -15.57
CA ALA A 92 -48.65 -24.20 -14.92
C ALA A 92 -48.20 -25.33 -15.86
N ARG A 93 -46.91 -25.35 -16.26
CA ARG A 93 -46.08 -26.53 -16.62
C ARG A 93 -44.75 -26.12 -17.30
N SER A 94 -43.63 -26.21 -16.57
CA SER A 94 -42.29 -26.65 -17.07
C SER A 94 -41.16 -26.30 -16.06
N ILE A 95 -41.24 -26.81 -14.83
CA ILE A 95 -40.07 -26.83 -13.93
C ILE A 95 -39.32 -28.14 -14.23
N ARG A 96 -38.12 -28.05 -14.80
CA ARG A 96 -37.22 -29.20 -14.94
C ARG A 96 -36.43 -29.35 -13.64
N LEU A 97 -36.45 -30.53 -13.03
CA LEU A 97 -35.65 -30.80 -11.84
C LEU A 97 -34.16 -30.81 -12.21
N ILE A 98 -33.38 -29.96 -11.54
CA ILE A 98 -31.91 -30.07 -11.57
C ILE A 98 -31.53 -31.24 -10.67
N LYS A 99 -30.83 -32.22 -11.23
CA LYS A 99 -30.37 -33.39 -10.48
C LYS A 99 -29.19 -32.97 -9.59
N LYS A 100 -29.24 -33.32 -8.29
CA LYS A 100 -28.21 -32.95 -7.32
C LYS A 100 -27.01 -33.88 -7.49
N ASP A 101 -26.06 -33.49 -8.35
CA ASP A 101 -24.83 -34.24 -8.57
C ASP A 101 -23.86 -34.15 -7.36
N LYS A 102 -22.97 -35.13 -7.29
CA LYS A 102 -22.06 -35.35 -6.14
C LYS A 102 -21.17 -34.15 -5.84
N GLU A 103 -20.95 -33.93 -4.55
CA GLU A 103 -19.87 -33.10 -4.02
C GLU A 103 -18.54 -33.58 -4.60
N LYS A 104 -17.82 -32.68 -5.27
CA LYS A 104 -16.50 -32.94 -5.82
C LYS A 104 -15.46 -32.26 -4.96
N GLU A 105 -14.75 -33.09 -4.20
CA GLU A 105 -13.37 -33.01 -3.74
C GLU A 105 -12.63 -31.69 -4.02
N SER A 106 -12.08 -31.11 -2.95
CA SER A 106 -11.49 -29.76 -2.91
C SER A 106 -10.48 -29.50 -4.03
N ALA A 107 -10.87 -28.67 -4.99
CA ALA A 107 -9.93 -28.11 -5.96
C ALA A 107 -8.94 -27.18 -5.24
N GLU A 108 -7.64 -27.36 -5.51
CA GLU A 108 -6.61 -26.41 -5.08
C GLU A 108 -6.96 -24.98 -5.54
N PRO A 109 -6.65 -23.95 -4.74
CA PRO A 109 -6.94 -22.56 -5.12
C PRO A 109 -6.20 -22.22 -6.42
N LYS A 110 -6.98 -21.91 -7.46
CA LYS A 110 -6.46 -21.51 -8.77
C LYS A 110 -5.52 -20.31 -8.59
N LYS A 111 -4.26 -20.47 -8.99
CA LYS A 111 -3.25 -19.39 -8.94
C LYS A 111 -3.81 -18.15 -9.64
N ALA A 112 -3.72 -17.01 -8.96
CA ALA A 112 -4.25 -15.75 -9.46
C ALA A 112 -3.58 -15.34 -10.79
N PRO A 113 -4.29 -14.62 -11.68
CA PRO A 113 -3.69 -14.12 -12.91
C PRO A 113 -2.63 -13.06 -12.59
N ASN A 114 -1.44 -13.20 -13.18
CA ASN A 114 -0.33 -12.29 -12.94
C ASN A 114 -0.62 -10.83 -13.33
N TYR A 115 -1.35 -10.61 -14.43
CA TYR A 115 -1.69 -9.26 -14.88
C TYR A 115 -2.94 -8.74 -14.17
N THR A 116 -2.73 -8.14 -13.00
CA THR A 116 -3.76 -7.57 -12.12
C THR A 116 -3.43 -6.11 -11.73
N PRO A 117 -3.27 -5.18 -12.70
CA PRO A 117 -2.88 -3.79 -12.42
C PRO A 117 -3.88 -3.00 -11.55
N TRP A 118 -5.11 -3.49 -11.39
CA TRP A 118 -6.16 -2.90 -10.55
C TRP A 118 -6.24 -3.51 -9.14
N SER A 119 -5.45 -4.55 -8.81
CA SER A 119 -5.47 -5.19 -7.50
C SER A 119 -4.41 -4.57 -6.59
N HIS A 120 -4.88 -3.88 -5.54
CA HIS A 120 -4.03 -3.36 -4.47
C HIS A 120 -3.26 -4.49 -3.79
N ASP A 121 -3.96 -5.56 -3.37
CA ASP A 121 -3.38 -6.71 -2.68
C ASP A 121 -2.23 -7.35 -3.48
N HIS A 122 -2.42 -7.62 -4.77
CA HIS A 122 -1.34 -8.15 -5.62
C HIS A 122 -0.21 -7.14 -5.87
N PHE A 123 -0.47 -5.82 -5.83
CA PHE A 123 0.59 -4.81 -5.85
C PHE A 123 1.40 -4.84 -4.55
N VAL A 124 0.75 -4.95 -3.39
CA VAL A 124 1.37 -5.11 -2.06
C VAL A 124 2.17 -6.42 -1.99
N GLU A 125 1.66 -7.53 -2.55
CA GLU A 125 2.41 -8.78 -2.68
C GLU A 125 3.68 -8.64 -3.54
N ARG A 126 3.64 -7.85 -4.62
CA ARG A 126 4.85 -7.57 -5.42
C ARG A 126 5.84 -6.71 -4.63
N MET A 127 5.37 -5.64 -3.97
CA MET A 127 6.17 -4.79 -3.07
C MET A 127 6.91 -5.61 -2.00
N LYS A 128 6.24 -6.62 -1.41
CA LYS A 128 6.81 -7.54 -0.41
C LYS A 128 8.11 -8.19 -0.84
N THR A 129 8.30 -8.46 -2.13
CA THR A 129 9.50 -9.13 -2.65
C THR A 129 10.76 -8.26 -2.54
N PHE A 130 10.61 -6.93 -2.47
CA PHE A 130 11.69 -5.96 -2.29
C PHE A 130 11.99 -5.64 -0.81
N SER A 131 11.34 -6.34 0.14
CA SER A 131 11.52 -6.09 1.58
C SER A 131 12.85 -6.61 2.14
N ASP A 132 13.42 -7.66 1.54
CA ASP A 132 14.69 -8.27 1.94
C ASP A 132 15.88 -7.37 1.56
N VAL A 133 16.43 -6.67 2.55
CA VAL A 133 17.56 -5.73 2.40
C VAL A 133 18.82 -6.43 1.85
N MET A 134 18.98 -7.74 2.07
CA MET A 134 20.09 -8.53 1.49
C MET A 134 19.92 -8.81 0.00
N ARG A 135 18.72 -8.58 -0.56
CA ARG A 135 18.44 -8.65 -2.01
C ARG A 135 18.28 -7.27 -2.62
N TRP A 136 17.64 -6.35 -1.93
CA TRP A 136 17.30 -5.03 -2.46
C TRP A 136 17.67 -3.92 -1.47
N GLY A 137 18.80 -3.26 -1.75
CA GLY A 137 19.18 -2.02 -1.06
C GLY A 137 18.35 -0.82 -1.53
N PRO A 138 18.38 0.31 -0.80
CA PRO A 138 17.66 1.52 -1.17
C PRO A 138 18.06 2.04 -2.56
N LYS A 139 17.11 2.66 -3.27
CA LYS A 139 17.27 3.22 -4.62
C LYS A 139 16.75 4.67 -4.64
N PRO A 140 17.19 5.52 -5.59
CA PRO A 140 16.59 6.84 -5.82
C PRO A 140 15.10 6.73 -6.18
N ASP A 141 14.32 7.78 -5.96
CA ASP A 141 12.84 7.72 -6.06
C ASP A 141 12.34 7.29 -7.44
N LYS A 142 13.00 7.73 -8.52
CA LYS A 142 12.76 7.28 -9.91
C LYS A 142 12.84 5.75 -10.11
N LEU A 143 13.44 5.01 -9.18
CA LEU A 143 13.72 3.57 -9.21
C LEU A 143 13.33 2.84 -7.91
N ASN A 144 12.49 3.46 -7.08
CA ASN A 144 12.06 2.86 -5.82
C ASN A 144 11.21 1.59 -6.05
N GLU A 145 10.94 0.85 -4.99
CA GLU A 145 10.21 -0.42 -5.02
C GLU A 145 8.81 -0.28 -5.67
N VAL A 146 8.15 0.88 -5.50
CA VAL A 146 6.81 1.17 -6.02
C VAL A 146 6.82 1.23 -7.54
N GLU A 147 7.79 1.88 -8.18
CA GLU A 147 7.81 2.00 -9.65
C GLU A 147 8.05 0.65 -10.33
N TRP A 148 8.91 -0.21 -9.76
CA TRP A 148 9.06 -1.60 -10.21
C TRP A 148 7.77 -2.41 -10.00
N ALA A 149 7.14 -2.33 -8.81
CA ALA A 149 5.92 -3.08 -8.50
C ALA A 149 4.69 -2.59 -9.31
N LYS A 150 4.57 -1.30 -9.61
CA LYS A 150 3.55 -0.71 -10.51
C LYS A 150 3.61 -1.33 -11.90
N ARG A 151 4.81 -1.68 -12.39
CA ARG A 151 5.02 -2.32 -13.69
C ARG A 151 5.11 -3.84 -13.64
N GLY A 152 4.65 -4.48 -12.55
CA GLY A 152 4.55 -5.94 -12.49
C GLY A 152 5.86 -6.69 -12.27
N TRP A 153 6.94 -5.99 -11.93
CA TRP A 153 8.19 -6.60 -11.53
C TRP A 153 8.13 -7.11 -10.09
N VAL A 154 8.89 -8.18 -9.81
CA VAL A 154 9.20 -8.66 -8.46
C VAL A 154 10.70 -8.82 -8.29
N CYS A 155 11.24 -8.48 -7.11
CA CYS A 155 12.61 -8.80 -6.76
C CYS A 155 12.75 -10.31 -6.52
N GLU A 156 13.64 -10.96 -7.25
CA GLU A 156 13.85 -12.41 -7.20
C GLU A 156 15.17 -12.76 -6.51
N ASN A 157 16.26 -12.17 -7.01
CA ASN A 157 17.63 -12.37 -6.56
C ASN A 157 18.28 -11.02 -6.23
N LEU A 158 19.52 -11.03 -5.74
CA LEU A 158 20.31 -9.83 -5.44
C LEU A 158 20.26 -8.80 -6.59
N ASN A 159 19.73 -7.61 -6.29
CA ASN A 159 19.49 -6.50 -7.21
C ASN A 159 18.83 -6.92 -8.55
N THR A 160 18.05 -7.99 -8.56
CA THR A 160 17.52 -8.60 -9.80
C THR A 160 16.01 -8.69 -9.75
N VAL A 161 15.35 -7.98 -10.66
CA VAL A 161 13.90 -8.01 -10.86
C VAL A 161 13.51 -8.98 -11.99
N ALA A 162 12.32 -9.56 -11.90
CA ALA A 162 11.74 -10.45 -12.90
C ALA A 162 10.24 -10.20 -13.12
N CYS A 163 9.78 -10.34 -14.36
CA CYS A 163 8.35 -10.28 -14.72
C CYS A 163 7.73 -11.70 -14.68
N LYS A 164 7.67 -12.29 -13.48
CA LYS A 164 7.17 -13.66 -13.25
C LYS A 164 5.71 -13.83 -13.62
N GLY A 165 5.33 -14.99 -14.17
CA GLY A 165 3.99 -15.27 -14.70
C GLY A 165 3.59 -14.36 -15.87
N GLY A 166 4.54 -13.66 -16.49
CA GLY A 166 4.30 -12.60 -17.46
C GLY A 166 5.10 -12.84 -18.74
N CYS A 167 6.20 -12.11 -18.91
CA CYS A 167 7.14 -12.33 -20.00
C CYS A 167 8.48 -12.98 -19.56
N GLU A 168 8.64 -13.31 -18.27
CA GLU A 168 9.83 -13.95 -17.67
C GLU A 168 11.19 -13.24 -17.90
N LYS A 169 11.19 -12.05 -18.53
CA LYS A 169 12.34 -11.14 -18.62
C LYS A 169 12.85 -10.82 -17.21
N ARG A 170 14.16 -10.60 -17.12
CA ARG A 170 14.91 -10.31 -15.89
C ARG A 170 15.86 -9.15 -16.13
N LEU A 171 16.00 -8.27 -15.15
CA LEU A 171 16.92 -7.12 -15.20
C LEU A 171 17.74 -7.07 -13.91
N VAL A 172 19.04 -6.80 -14.02
CA VAL A 172 19.93 -6.57 -12.88
C VAL A 172 20.17 -5.06 -12.74
N VAL A 173 19.88 -4.51 -11.56
CA VAL A 173 19.83 -3.06 -11.27
C VAL A 173 21.05 -2.65 -10.44
N LYS A 174 22.16 -2.38 -11.15
CA LYS A 174 23.39 -1.86 -10.57
C LYS A 174 23.41 -0.34 -10.67
N LEU A 175 23.38 0.32 -9.51
CA LEU A 175 23.53 1.79 -9.37
C LEU A 175 24.83 2.14 -8.65
N GLU A 176 25.82 1.25 -8.74
CA GLU A 176 27.19 1.52 -8.33
C GLU A 176 27.83 2.38 -9.43
N PRO A 177 28.37 3.57 -9.11
CA PRO A 177 29.32 4.22 -9.99
C PRO A 177 30.45 3.22 -10.29
N LYS A 178 30.95 3.19 -11.53
CA LYS A 178 32.15 2.40 -11.81
C LYS A 178 33.29 2.99 -10.99
N GLU A 179 33.74 2.28 -9.96
CA GLU A 179 35.08 2.45 -9.44
C GLU A 179 36.04 2.34 -10.63
N LYS A 180 36.76 3.43 -10.93
CA LYS A 180 37.87 3.36 -11.87
C LYS A 180 38.95 2.50 -11.21
N ASP A 181 39.54 1.57 -11.95
CA ASP A 181 40.80 0.92 -11.57
C ASP A 181 41.91 1.98 -11.47
N THR A 182 41.98 2.63 -10.30
CA THR A 182 42.85 3.78 -10.02
C THR A 182 43.72 3.43 -8.83
N GLU A 183 44.90 2.91 -9.14
CA GLU A 183 45.92 2.66 -8.13
C GLU A 183 46.24 3.96 -7.37
N LYS A 184 46.18 3.85 -6.04
CA LYS A 184 46.26 4.92 -5.04
C LYS A 184 47.16 6.10 -5.45
N LYS A 185 46.58 7.30 -5.43
CA LYS A 185 47.31 8.54 -5.20
C LYS A 185 46.66 9.31 -4.07
N ASP A 186 47.22 9.14 -2.88
CA ASP A 186 46.88 9.95 -1.71
C ASP A 186 47.35 11.40 -1.96
N ALA A 187 46.41 12.33 -2.11
CA ALA A 187 46.70 13.76 -2.25
C ALA A 187 45.64 14.60 -1.50
N GLU A 188 46.04 15.24 -0.40
CA GLU A 188 45.16 16.19 0.30
C GLU A 188 45.11 17.52 -0.45
N GLY A 189 43.94 17.87 -0.99
CA GLY A 189 43.71 19.16 -1.66
C GLY A 189 42.94 19.01 -2.96
N GLY A 190 41.62 18.78 -2.86
CA GLY A 190 40.74 18.59 -4.01
C GLY A 190 40.85 19.73 -5.01
N SER A 191 41.30 19.39 -6.22
CA SER A 191 41.55 20.30 -7.33
C SER A 191 40.25 20.72 -8.04
N PRO A 192 40.31 21.71 -8.95
CA PRO A 192 39.19 21.99 -9.86
C PRO A 192 38.79 20.79 -10.72
N GLU A 193 39.72 19.86 -10.98
CA GLU A 193 39.50 18.66 -11.79
C GLU A 193 38.76 17.58 -10.99
N ASP A 194 39.11 17.37 -9.72
CA ASP A 194 38.36 16.48 -8.82
C ASP A 194 36.91 16.95 -8.63
N ARG A 195 36.70 18.26 -8.56
CA ARG A 195 35.37 18.86 -8.44
C ARG A 195 34.56 18.78 -9.74
N LEU A 196 35.22 18.75 -10.90
CA LEU A 196 34.58 18.46 -12.18
C LEU A 196 34.24 16.97 -12.28
N GLU A 197 35.11 16.08 -11.78
CA GLU A 197 34.85 14.64 -11.73
C GLU A 197 33.69 14.27 -10.78
N GLU A 198 33.56 14.93 -9.62
CA GLU A 198 32.40 14.75 -8.71
C GLU A 198 31.08 15.20 -9.38
N LEU A 199 31.10 16.29 -10.16
CA LEU A 199 29.93 16.73 -10.93
C LEU A 199 29.59 15.73 -12.06
N LEU A 200 30.60 15.29 -12.83
CA LEU A 200 30.41 14.30 -13.90
C LEU A 200 29.96 12.94 -13.36
N ALA A 201 30.36 12.55 -12.15
CA ALA A 201 29.84 11.37 -11.47
C ALA A 201 28.34 11.51 -11.16
N GLY A 202 27.91 12.67 -10.66
CA GLY A 202 26.49 12.98 -10.45
C GLY A 202 25.65 12.92 -11.74
N ASP A 203 26.15 13.51 -12.83
CA ASP A 203 25.50 13.46 -14.15
C ASP A 203 25.43 12.03 -14.70
N LEU A 204 26.49 11.23 -14.50
CA LEU A 204 26.53 9.82 -14.90
C LEU A 204 25.54 8.95 -14.10
N ASP A 205 25.39 9.23 -12.80
CA ASP A 205 24.44 8.56 -11.92
C ASP A 205 23.00 8.91 -12.29
N GLU A 206 22.65 10.18 -12.54
CA GLU A 206 21.31 10.53 -13.03
C GLU A 206 21.04 9.93 -14.42
N ALA A 207 22.00 9.97 -15.34
CA ALA A 207 21.87 9.32 -16.64
C ALA A 207 21.74 7.78 -16.53
N LEU A 208 22.32 7.14 -15.50
CA LEU A 208 22.12 5.73 -15.20
C LEU A 208 20.72 5.46 -14.62
N VAL A 209 20.27 6.32 -13.72
CA VAL A 209 18.93 6.28 -13.13
C VAL A 209 17.85 6.39 -14.22
N ASP A 210 17.96 7.35 -15.13
CA ASP A 210 17.01 7.54 -16.23
C ASP A 210 17.03 6.40 -17.25
N ARG A 211 18.17 5.73 -17.45
CA ARG A 211 18.26 4.49 -18.25
C ARG A 211 17.48 3.36 -17.58
N TYR A 212 17.64 3.16 -16.28
CA TYR A 212 16.86 2.15 -15.56
C TYR A 212 15.37 2.50 -15.49
N ALA A 213 14.99 3.77 -15.38
CA ALA A 213 13.59 4.20 -15.34
C ALA A 213 12.86 3.88 -16.66
N LYS A 214 13.56 4.00 -17.80
CA LYS A 214 13.07 3.50 -19.09
C LYS A 214 12.96 1.96 -19.10
N LEU A 215 13.96 1.25 -18.57
CA LEU A 215 13.95 -0.22 -18.50
C LEU A 215 12.84 -0.81 -17.61
N ILE A 216 12.30 -0.08 -16.62
CA ILE A 216 11.07 -0.47 -15.90
C ILE A 216 9.93 -0.77 -16.89
N VAL A 217 9.83 -0.01 -17.98
CA VAL A 217 8.86 -0.25 -19.06
C VAL A 217 9.46 -1.14 -20.14
N GLU A 218 10.59 -0.73 -20.70
CA GLU A 218 11.12 -1.26 -21.96
C GLU A 218 11.78 -2.64 -21.83
N GLY A 219 12.23 -3.02 -20.63
CA GLY A 219 12.88 -4.31 -20.38
C GLY A 219 11.91 -5.51 -20.30
N HIS A 220 10.60 -5.27 -20.32
CA HIS A 220 9.61 -6.29 -20.62
C HIS A 220 9.65 -6.70 -22.10
N ASP A 221 9.10 -7.88 -22.42
CA ASP A 221 8.91 -8.28 -23.80
C ASP A 221 7.84 -7.42 -24.51
N GLU A 222 7.98 -7.22 -25.82
CA GLU A 222 7.07 -6.40 -26.63
C GLU A 222 5.60 -6.85 -26.53
N GLY A 223 5.38 -8.17 -26.43
CA GLY A 223 4.04 -8.74 -26.27
C GLY A 223 3.41 -8.46 -24.90
N CYS A 224 4.21 -8.15 -23.87
CA CYS A 224 3.78 -8.20 -22.47
C CYS A 224 2.72 -7.16 -22.11
N LEU A 225 1.69 -7.58 -21.36
CA LEU A 225 0.65 -6.67 -20.84
C LEU A 225 1.25 -5.64 -19.88
N TRP A 226 2.18 -6.06 -19.00
CA TRP A 226 2.93 -5.17 -18.11
C TRP A 226 3.84 -4.16 -18.82
N ARG A 227 4.19 -4.37 -20.10
CA ARG A 227 4.82 -3.35 -20.96
C ARG A 227 3.81 -2.32 -21.48
N LYS A 228 2.62 -2.78 -21.84
CA LYS A 228 1.55 -1.97 -22.45
C LYS A 228 0.88 -1.04 -21.43
N ALA A 229 0.56 -1.52 -20.23
CA ALA A 229 0.10 -0.70 -19.12
C ALA A 229 0.61 -1.24 -17.78
N GLY A 230 0.73 -0.34 -16.79
CA GLY A 230 1.03 -0.69 -15.41
C GLY A 230 -0.23 -0.61 -14.53
N CYS A 231 -0.01 -0.66 -13.22
CA CYS A 231 -0.96 -0.13 -12.25
C CYS A 231 -1.25 1.36 -12.50
N LYS A 232 -2.37 1.83 -11.97
CA LYS A 232 -2.64 3.26 -11.87
C LYS A 232 -1.78 3.92 -10.78
N GLU A 233 -1.65 5.24 -10.82
CA GLU A 233 -0.95 6.00 -9.76
C GLU A 233 -1.62 5.88 -8.38
N ASP A 234 -2.95 5.74 -8.33
CA ASP A 234 -3.73 5.57 -7.10
C ASP A 234 -3.69 4.13 -6.52
N ILE A 235 -2.91 3.20 -7.10
CA ILE A 235 -2.86 1.80 -6.62
C ILE A 235 -2.37 1.64 -5.17
N TYR A 236 -1.54 2.57 -4.70
CA TYR A 236 -1.01 2.59 -3.34
C TYR A 236 -1.80 3.51 -2.40
N HIS A 237 -2.93 4.07 -2.87
CA HIS A 237 -3.86 4.78 -2.02
C HIS A 237 -4.57 3.79 -1.08
N VAL A 238 -4.63 4.11 0.21
CA VAL A 238 -5.25 3.24 1.22
C VAL A 238 -6.59 3.88 1.63
N PRO A 239 -7.73 3.19 1.52
CA PRO A 239 -9.02 3.77 1.84
C PRO A 239 -9.12 4.25 3.32
N MET A 240 -9.36 5.55 3.52
CA MET A 240 -9.49 6.18 4.85
C MET A 240 -10.79 6.97 5.03
N ALA A 241 -11.69 6.97 4.04
CA ALA A 241 -12.89 7.81 4.03
C ALA A 241 -13.97 7.32 5.01
N ASN A 242 -14.35 6.04 4.96
CA ASN A 242 -15.31 5.46 5.89
C ASN A 242 -14.59 4.93 7.14
N TYR A 243 -15.11 5.30 8.31
CA TYR A 243 -14.55 4.87 9.59
C TYR A 243 -14.85 3.40 9.89
N GLU A 244 -16.10 2.95 9.73
CA GLU A 244 -16.51 1.59 10.16
C GLU A 244 -16.03 0.52 9.16
N GLU A 245 -15.88 0.85 7.87
CA GLU A 245 -15.43 -0.10 6.82
C GLU A 245 -13.91 -0.21 6.69
N HIS A 246 -13.12 0.79 7.11
CA HIS A 246 -11.67 0.81 6.88
C HIS A 246 -10.86 1.17 8.14
N VAL A 247 -11.18 2.29 8.80
CA VAL A 247 -10.39 2.78 9.94
C VAL A 247 -10.49 1.85 11.15
N LYS A 248 -11.72 1.49 11.55
CA LYS A 248 -11.98 0.63 12.71
C LYS A 248 -11.42 -0.79 12.52
N PRO A 249 -11.66 -1.52 11.41
CA PRO A 249 -11.08 -2.85 11.21
C PRO A 249 -9.56 -2.85 11.28
N GLY A 250 -8.89 -1.90 10.59
CA GLY A 250 -7.43 -1.80 10.61
C GLY A 250 -6.85 -1.43 11.98
N LEU A 251 -7.53 -0.57 12.75
CA LEU A 251 -7.13 -0.28 14.14
C LEU A 251 -7.24 -1.52 15.05
N ILE A 252 -8.34 -2.28 14.93
CA ILE A 252 -8.56 -3.51 15.70
C ILE A 252 -7.53 -4.59 15.35
N GLU A 253 -7.25 -4.79 14.06
CA GLU A 253 -6.27 -5.77 13.59
C GLU A 253 -4.85 -5.44 14.10
N ARG A 254 -4.42 -4.18 13.98
CA ARG A 254 -3.12 -3.73 14.49
C ARG A 254 -3.04 -3.87 16.00
N HIS A 255 -4.01 -3.37 16.75
CA HIS A 255 -4.05 -3.50 18.20
C HIS A 255 -3.93 -4.97 18.64
N LYS A 256 -4.74 -5.87 18.05
CA LYS A 256 -4.69 -7.31 18.38
C LYS A 256 -3.33 -7.95 18.12
N SER A 257 -2.68 -7.62 17.01
CA SER A 257 -1.33 -8.14 16.71
C SER A 257 -0.26 -7.72 17.73
N LEU A 258 -0.45 -6.58 18.41
CA LEU A 258 0.48 -6.02 19.39
C LEU A 258 0.30 -6.60 20.80
N LEU A 259 -0.87 -7.18 21.13
CA LEU A 259 -1.19 -7.77 22.45
C LEU A 259 -0.18 -8.84 22.89
N ASN A 260 0.29 -9.65 21.94
CA ASN A 260 1.27 -10.73 22.17
C ASN A 260 2.68 -10.23 22.50
N ILE A 261 2.99 -8.96 22.18
CA ILE A 261 4.31 -8.36 22.42
C ILE A 261 4.23 -7.16 23.38
N ARG A 262 3.11 -6.98 24.07
CA ARG A 262 2.79 -5.78 24.87
C ARG A 262 3.86 -5.39 25.89
N TYR A 263 4.37 -6.33 26.68
CA TYR A 263 5.45 -6.13 27.65
C TYR A 263 6.83 -5.90 27.01
N LYS A 264 6.97 -6.21 25.71
CA LYS A 264 8.18 -6.04 24.90
C LYS A 264 8.12 -4.77 24.02
N LEU A 265 7.11 -3.93 24.18
CA LEU A 265 7.01 -2.61 23.53
C LEU A 265 7.88 -1.57 24.26
N PRO A 266 8.67 -0.73 23.55
CA PRO A 266 9.49 0.33 24.14
C PRO A 266 8.71 1.27 25.08
N PRO A 267 9.31 1.73 26.19
CA PRO A 267 8.72 2.75 27.06
C PRO A 267 8.39 4.05 26.30
N LEU A 268 7.35 4.78 26.71
CA LEU A 268 6.92 6.02 26.04
C LEU A 268 8.05 7.05 25.90
N ALA A 269 8.96 7.12 26.87
CA ALA A 269 10.13 8.01 26.82
C ALA A 269 11.07 7.71 25.63
N ASN A 270 11.08 6.48 25.13
CA ASN A 270 11.87 6.03 23.98
C ASN A 270 11.11 6.12 22.65
N LEU A 271 9.86 6.56 22.65
CA LEU A 271 9.08 6.78 21.43
C LEU A 271 9.16 8.25 20.97
N LYS A 272 9.17 8.45 19.66
CA LYS A 272 8.87 9.72 18.99
C LYS A 272 7.68 9.52 18.06
N TYR A 273 6.82 10.52 17.99
CA TYR A 273 5.68 10.53 17.08
C TYR A 273 5.15 11.97 16.88
N PRO A 274 4.66 12.32 15.68
CA PRO A 274 4.12 13.65 15.39
C PRO A 274 2.61 13.78 15.71
N GLY A 275 2.14 15.03 15.84
CA GLY A 275 0.71 15.33 15.95
C GLY A 275 0.18 15.33 17.38
N THR A 276 -0.96 14.68 17.59
CA THR A 276 -1.77 14.78 18.81
C THR A 276 -1.37 13.75 19.85
N ASN A 277 -1.32 14.13 21.14
CA ASN A 277 -1.19 13.18 22.24
C ASN A 277 -2.33 12.12 22.17
N PRO A 278 -2.04 10.80 22.21
CA PRO A 278 -3.04 9.73 22.20
C PRO A 278 -4.14 9.87 23.27
N ASP A 279 -3.87 10.51 24.42
CA ASP A 279 -4.86 10.77 25.48
C ASP A 279 -6.08 11.57 24.98
N ARG A 280 -5.91 12.37 23.91
CA ARG A 280 -7.01 13.12 23.27
C ARG A 280 -7.76 12.31 22.21
N LEU A 281 -7.23 11.16 21.82
CA LEU A 281 -7.77 10.27 20.79
C LEU A 281 -8.44 9.03 21.40
N GLU A 282 -8.12 8.68 22.64
CA GLU A 282 -8.70 7.57 23.41
C GLU A 282 -10.22 7.49 23.30
N LYS A 283 -10.93 8.61 23.50
CA LYS A 283 -12.40 8.73 23.38
C LYS A 283 -12.96 8.54 21.96
N ALA A 284 -12.12 8.43 20.93
CA ALA A 284 -12.51 8.10 19.56
C ALA A 284 -12.16 6.68 19.13
N LEU A 285 -11.38 5.94 19.94
CA LEU A 285 -11.01 4.57 19.62
C LEU A 285 -12.24 3.64 19.65
N PRO A 286 -12.20 2.52 18.91
CA PRO A 286 -13.18 1.45 19.07
C PRO A 286 -13.17 0.91 20.52
N GLU A 287 -14.35 0.75 21.11
CA GLU A 287 -14.51 0.21 22.47
C GLU A 287 -14.03 -1.25 22.56
N GLU A 288 -14.03 -1.96 21.43
CA GLU A 288 -13.44 -3.30 21.29
C GLU A 288 -11.92 -3.34 21.56
N LEU A 289 -11.23 -2.18 21.60
CA LEU A 289 -9.81 -2.11 21.95
C LEU A 289 -9.55 -2.13 23.46
N THR A 290 -10.44 -1.54 24.29
CA THR A 290 -10.23 -1.47 25.75
C THR A 290 -10.64 -2.76 26.44
N GLN A 291 -11.69 -3.43 25.92
CA GLN A 291 -12.16 -4.72 26.45
C GLN A 291 -11.09 -5.83 26.34
N SER A 292 -10.27 -5.82 25.28
CA SER A 292 -9.32 -6.90 24.97
C SER A 292 -8.20 -7.09 26.00
N LEU A 293 -7.91 -6.08 26.82
CA LEU A 293 -6.90 -6.14 27.89
C LEU A 293 -7.50 -6.53 29.26
N SER A 294 -8.82 -6.44 29.40
CA SER A 294 -9.54 -6.72 30.66
C SER A 294 -10.04 -8.17 30.77
N SER A 295 -9.88 -9.00 29.73
CA SER A 295 -10.60 -10.28 29.59
C SER A 295 -9.73 -11.50 29.28
N GLU A 296 -8.43 -11.35 29.01
CA GLU A 296 -7.57 -12.47 28.59
C GLU A 296 -6.66 -12.98 29.71
N ASN A 297 -6.98 -14.16 30.25
CA ASN A 297 -6.09 -14.99 31.08
C ASN A 297 -4.92 -15.56 30.26
N PHE A 298 -4.10 -14.69 29.66
CA PHE A 298 -2.97 -15.12 28.83
C PHE A 298 -1.80 -15.52 29.73
N GLU A 299 -1.38 -16.80 29.65
CA GLU A 299 -0.18 -17.32 30.32
C GLU A 299 1.11 -16.74 29.69
N THR A 300 1.36 -15.45 29.92
CA THR A 300 2.62 -14.77 29.66
C THR A 300 3.14 -14.26 30.99
N THR A 301 4.34 -14.66 31.37
CA THR A 301 4.95 -14.33 32.66
C THR A 301 5.02 -12.82 32.84
N GLU A 302 4.28 -12.28 33.80
CA GLU A 302 4.35 -10.86 34.13
C GLU A 302 5.77 -10.50 34.60
N PRO A 303 6.41 -9.47 34.03
CA PRO A 303 7.64 -8.93 34.58
C PRO A 303 7.39 -8.39 35.98
N ALA A 304 8.27 -8.68 36.94
CA ALA A 304 8.10 -8.30 38.35
C ALA A 304 8.23 -6.79 38.64
N ASP A 305 8.31 -5.94 37.60
CA ASP A 305 8.36 -4.49 37.69
C ASP A 305 6.99 -3.87 37.38
N SER A 306 6.56 -2.94 38.24
CA SER A 306 5.23 -2.31 38.26
C SER A 306 4.94 -1.39 37.07
N THR A 307 4.91 -1.94 35.87
CA THR A 307 4.56 -1.24 34.64
C THR A 307 3.06 -0.96 34.65
N ASN A 308 2.68 0.29 34.92
CA ASN A 308 1.27 0.71 34.94
C ASN A 308 0.54 0.23 33.68
N GLN A 309 -0.57 -0.51 33.86
CA GLN A 309 -1.36 -1.09 32.77
C GLN A 309 -1.68 -0.04 31.69
N THR A 310 -2.14 1.15 32.10
CA THR A 310 -2.45 2.30 31.24
C THR A 310 -1.29 2.75 30.34
N ASP A 311 -0.04 2.57 30.77
CA ASP A 311 1.14 2.86 29.95
C ASP A 311 1.32 1.81 28.84
N ILE A 312 1.07 0.54 29.14
CA ILE A 312 1.09 -0.57 28.16
C ILE A 312 -0.01 -0.35 27.11
N GLU A 313 -1.22 0.03 27.52
CA GLU A 313 -2.32 0.31 26.59
C GLU A 313 -1.97 1.49 25.68
N ARG A 314 -1.43 2.59 26.24
CA ARG A 314 -0.98 3.74 25.44
C ARG A 314 0.15 3.37 24.46
N ARG A 315 1.10 2.50 24.84
CA ARG A 315 2.11 1.96 23.90
C ARG A 315 1.42 1.23 22.73
N ILE A 316 0.51 0.29 23.01
CA ILE A 316 -0.23 -0.47 21.98
C ILE A 316 -1.00 0.48 21.05
N GLN A 317 -1.76 1.42 21.63
CA GLN A 317 -2.53 2.43 20.89
C GLN A 317 -1.63 3.25 19.96
N LEU A 318 -0.46 3.71 20.43
CA LEU A 318 0.50 4.45 19.61
C LEU A 318 0.97 3.63 18.41
N PHE A 319 1.47 2.41 18.61
CA PHE A 319 1.92 1.57 17.48
C PHE A 319 0.78 1.32 16.46
N ALA A 320 -0.45 1.07 16.93
CA ALA A 320 -1.62 0.91 16.05
C ALA A 320 -2.04 2.20 15.31
N LEU A 321 -1.84 3.37 15.92
CA LEU A 321 -2.11 4.69 15.30
C LEU A 321 -1.08 5.10 14.23
N TYR A 322 0.10 4.47 14.20
CA TYR A 322 1.14 4.71 13.18
C TYR A 322 1.39 3.51 12.25
N GLY A 323 0.41 2.60 12.13
CA GLY A 323 0.43 1.58 11.08
C GLY A 323 1.26 0.34 11.37
N TRP A 324 1.67 0.13 12.63
CA TRP A 324 2.50 -0.99 13.04
C TRP A 324 1.67 -2.18 13.54
N TYR A 325 2.13 -3.36 13.15
CA TYR A 325 1.64 -4.68 13.57
C TYR A 325 2.72 -5.39 14.40
N GLY A 326 2.34 -6.21 15.37
CA GLY A 326 3.25 -6.98 16.20
C GLY A 326 3.52 -8.40 15.67
N GLU A 327 4.76 -8.87 15.81
CA GLU A 327 5.12 -10.28 15.59
C GLU A 327 6.15 -10.72 16.65
N ASP A 328 5.83 -11.73 17.45
CA ASP A 328 6.82 -12.33 18.35
C ASP A 328 7.62 -13.44 17.64
N ARG A 329 8.94 -13.40 17.78
CA ARG A 329 9.87 -14.45 17.35
C ARG A 329 10.53 -15.15 18.55
N GLY A 330 9.94 -14.99 19.74
CA GLY A 330 10.38 -15.61 20.99
C GLY A 330 11.59 -14.90 21.58
N LYS A 331 12.78 -15.12 20.98
CA LYS A 331 14.05 -14.50 21.39
C LYS A 331 14.07 -12.98 21.23
N TYR A 332 13.26 -12.47 20.31
CA TYR A 332 13.06 -11.05 20.05
C TYR A 332 11.65 -10.85 19.50
N SER A 333 11.08 -9.68 19.76
CA SER A 333 9.85 -9.25 19.09
C SER A 333 10.16 -8.14 18.11
N ILE A 334 9.36 -8.08 17.05
CA ILE A 334 9.45 -7.06 16.03
C ILE A 334 8.10 -6.37 15.87
N VAL A 335 8.12 -5.15 15.35
CA VAL A 335 6.96 -4.58 14.67
C VAL A 335 7.20 -4.55 13.16
N PHE A 336 6.11 -4.56 12.39
CA PHE A 336 6.17 -4.47 10.94
C PHE A 336 4.98 -3.70 10.36
N CYS A 337 5.14 -3.18 9.14
CA CYS A 337 4.08 -2.52 8.39
C CYS A 337 3.63 -3.40 7.23
N HIS A 338 2.32 -3.52 7.00
CA HIS A 338 1.78 -4.24 5.84
C HIS A 338 2.04 -3.48 4.52
N GLU A 339 1.93 -2.14 4.51
CA GLU A 339 2.06 -1.33 3.29
C GLU A 339 3.46 -1.38 2.68
N CYS A 340 4.50 -1.11 3.47
CA CYS A 340 5.88 -1.00 3.01
C CYS A 340 6.78 -2.18 3.41
N HIS A 341 6.23 -3.20 4.08
CA HIS A 341 6.92 -4.41 4.52
C HIS A 341 8.15 -4.19 5.42
N GLN A 342 8.32 -2.98 5.95
CA GLN A 342 9.39 -2.65 6.88
C GLN A 342 9.24 -3.44 8.17
N ARG A 343 10.36 -3.91 8.72
CA ARG A 343 10.46 -4.71 9.95
C ARG A 343 11.45 -4.06 10.91
N ILE A 344 11.07 -3.91 12.17
CA ILE A 344 11.87 -3.21 13.19
C ILE A 344 12.02 -4.12 14.42
N GLY A 345 13.26 -4.41 14.78
CA GLY A 345 13.60 -5.10 16.03
C GLY A 345 13.43 -4.20 17.24
N LEU A 346 12.60 -4.61 18.21
CA LEU A 346 12.31 -3.77 19.38
C LEU A 346 13.45 -3.75 20.42
N TRP A 347 14.33 -4.75 20.41
CA TRP A 347 15.36 -4.96 21.45
C TRP A 347 16.30 -3.76 21.65
N MET A 348 16.58 -2.98 20.59
CA MET A 348 17.46 -1.81 20.67
C MET A 348 16.82 -0.62 21.41
N TYR A 349 15.50 -0.62 21.59
CA TYR A 349 14.73 0.51 22.10
C TYR A 349 14.15 0.26 23.51
N LEU A 350 14.50 -0.87 24.14
CA LEU A 350 14.09 -1.20 25.51
C LEU A 350 14.94 -0.50 26.57
N GLY A 351 16.24 -0.30 26.29
CA GLY A 351 17.18 0.41 27.16
C GLY A 351 17.25 1.92 26.88
N GLU A 352 18.14 2.61 27.56
CA GLU A 352 18.35 4.06 27.38
C GLU A 352 19.13 4.40 26.09
N GLY A 353 19.06 5.67 25.68
CA GLY A 353 19.88 6.24 24.60
C GLY A 353 19.27 6.15 23.19
N PHE A 354 18.56 5.07 22.86
CA PHE A 354 17.90 4.92 21.55
C PHE A 354 16.42 5.30 21.59
N LYS A 355 15.96 6.07 20.59
CA LYS A 355 14.54 6.39 20.41
C LYS A 355 14.01 5.92 19.07
N LEU A 356 12.89 5.21 19.09
CA LEU A 356 12.16 4.77 17.91
C LEU A 356 11.19 5.86 17.46
N ASP A 357 11.27 6.27 16.20
CA ASP A 357 10.30 7.18 15.61
C ASP A 357 9.23 6.40 14.85
N LEU A 358 7.97 6.51 15.29
CA LEU A 358 6.88 5.69 14.75
C LEU A 358 6.45 6.08 13.34
N VAL A 359 6.91 7.23 12.82
CA VAL A 359 6.62 7.70 11.46
C VAL A 359 7.87 7.61 10.58
N GLU A 360 9.00 8.16 11.01
CA GLU A 360 10.25 8.17 10.24
C GLU A 360 10.90 6.78 10.07
N SER A 361 10.44 5.76 10.83
CA SER A 361 10.94 4.38 10.68
C SER A 361 10.20 3.54 9.64
N HIS A 362 9.19 4.10 8.94
CA HIS A 362 8.64 3.51 7.71
C HIS A 362 9.61 3.69 6.53
N ARG A 363 9.40 2.97 5.41
CA ARG A 363 10.13 3.29 4.17
C ARG A 363 9.63 4.60 3.56
N ILE A 364 10.50 5.32 2.85
CA ILE A 364 10.19 6.64 2.27
C ILE A 364 8.96 6.62 1.34
N HIS A 365 8.73 5.51 0.63
CA HIS A 365 7.57 5.33 -0.24
C HIS A 365 6.26 4.96 0.50
N CYS A 366 6.33 4.62 1.80
CA CYS A 366 5.20 4.09 2.57
C CYS A 366 4.07 5.12 2.68
N PRO A 367 2.78 4.79 2.50
CA PRO A 367 1.71 5.79 2.58
C PRO A 367 1.44 6.27 4.02
N TRP A 368 2.01 5.58 5.02
CA TRP A 368 2.09 6.09 6.40
C TRP A 368 3.09 7.24 6.57
N LEU A 369 4.02 7.46 5.63
CA LEU A 369 5.03 8.51 5.68
C LEU A 369 4.88 9.50 4.51
N ASN A 370 4.65 8.98 3.30
CA ASN A 370 4.54 9.73 2.06
C ASN A 370 3.13 10.35 1.89
N PRO A 371 3.00 11.69 1.80
CA PRO A 371 1.74 12.33 1.46
C PRO A 371 1.27 12.04 0.03
N ASP A 372 2.19 11.86 -0.93
CA ASP A 372 1.85 11.78 -2.35
C ASP A 372 1.10 10.49 -2.69
N SER A 373 1.48 9.38 -2.04
CA SER A 373 0.78 8.09 -2.09
C SER A 373 -0.65 8.14 -1.51
N GLN A 374 -1.09 9.28 -0.94
CA GLN A 374 -2.36 9.45 -0.23
C GLN A 374 -3.08 10.77 -0.59
N GLY A 375 -2.76 11.37 -1.75
CA GLY A 375 -3.42 12.59 -2.21
C GLY A 375 -3.08 13.87 -1.42
N GLY A 376 -1.92 13.90 -0.76
CA GLY A 376 -1.34 15.09 -0.13
C GLY A 376 -1.27 15.08 1.40
N ARG A 377 -1.64 13.99 2.10
CA ARG A 377 -1.43 13.82 3.56
C ARG A 377 -1.18 12.36 3.94
N PRO A 378 -0.15 12.04 4.76
CA PRO A 378 0.12 10.65 5.17
C PRO A 378 -0.99 10.06 6.04
N ILE A 379 -1.11 8.72 6.07
CA ILE A 379 -2.22 8.04 6.75
C ILE A 379 -2.35 8.46 8.23
N TRP A 380 -1.26 8.58 8.99
CA TRP A 380 -1.36 8.90 10.43
C TRP A 380 -2.05 10.25 10.67
N GLU A 381 -1.84 11.23 9.80
CA GLU A 381 -2.42 12.57 9.96
C GLU A 381 -3.91 12.55 9.61
N GLN A 382 -4.28 11.84 8.53
CA GLN A 382 -5.67 11.60 8.15
C GLN A 382 -6.43 10.83 9.23
N LEU A 383 -5.80 9.81 9.82
CA LEU A 383 -6.32 8.96 10.89
C LEU A 383 -6.58 9.75 12.18
N GLN A 384 -5.58 10.50 12.67
CA GLN A 384 -5.76 11.38 13.84
C GLN A 384 -6.90 12.39 13.60
N LYS A 385 -6.95 12.99 12.39
CA LYS A 385 -8.01 13.94 12.02
C LYS A 385 -9.39 13.29 11.96
N ARG A 386 -9.54 12.08 11.42
CA ARG A 386 -10.83 11.36 11.38
C ARG A 386 -11.31 10.99 12.79
N LEU A 387 -10.41 10.58 13.66
CA LEU A 387 -10.68 10.30 15.08
C LEU A 387 -11.13 11.57 15.82
N LEU A 388 -10.41 12.68 15.71
CA LEU A 388 -10.79 13.96 16.31
C LEU A 388 -12.15 14.49 15.81
N ASN A 389 -12.45 14.27 14.51
CA ASN A 389 -13.78 14.56 13.96
C ASN A 389 -14.86 13.64 14.58
N ARG A 390 -14.60 12.34 14.78
CA ARG A 390 -15.53 11.41 15.45
C ARG A 390 -15.88 11.87 16.87
N ILE A 391 -14.91 12.34 17.67
CA ILE A 391 -15.19 12.91 19.00
C ILE A 391 -16.19 14.06 18.91
N ARG A 392 -16.00 14.97 17.93
CA ARG A 392 -16.91 16.11 17.73
C ARG A 392 -18.28 15.65 17.24
N GLU A 393 -18.35 14.70 16.31
CA GLU A 393 -19.59 14.10 15.81
C GLU A 393 -20.40 13.47 16.95
N THR A 394 -19.78 12.62 17.78
CA THR A 394 -20.43 11.99 18.95
C THR A 394 -20.86 13.01 19.99
N ALA A 395 -19.98 13.93 20.41
CA ALA A 395 -20.33 14.98 21.37
C ALA A 395 -21.43 15.92 20.84
N SER A 396 -21.54 16.08 19.52
CA SER A 396 -22.61 16.88 18.91
C SER A 396 -23.96 16.15 18.90
N SER A 397 -23.95 14.83 18.74
CA SER A 397 -25.16 14.02 18.82
C SER A 397 -25.75 14.01 20.24
N MET A 398 -24.92 14.11 21.29
CA MET A 398 -25.41 14.11 22.67
C MET A 398 -26.21 15.36 23.00
N TYR A 399 -25.72 16.57 22.66
CA TYR A 399 -26.45 17.82 22.96
C TYR A 399 -27.79 17.93 22.22
N THR A 400 -27.98 17.22 21.10
CA THR A 400 -29.27 17.16 20.39
C THR A 400 -30.30 16.23 21.03
N THR A 401 -29.90 15.35 21.95
CA THR A 401 -30.79 14.33 22.54
C THR A 401 -31.24 14.67 23.96
N GLU A 402 -30.47 15.47 24.71
CA GLU A 402 -30.82 15.86 26.10
C GLU A 402 -31.89 16.96 26.18
N SER A 403 -32.24 17.62 25.07
CA SER A 403 -33.26 18.69 25.03
C SER A 403 -34.65 18.17 24.63
N SER A 404 -35.20 17.18 25.34
CA SER A 404 -36.51 16.58 25.03
C SER A 404 -37.24 15.95 26.23
N GLU A 405 -37.57 16.74 27.26
CA GLU A 405 -38.76 16.47 28.08
C GLU A 405 -39.94 17.35 27.62
N PRO A 406 -41.17 16.83 27.55
CA PRO A 406 -42.33 17.59 27.10
C PRO A 406 -42.92 18.46 28.21
N GLN A 407 -43.09 19.75 27.95
CA GLN A 407 -43.99 20.63 28.70
C GLN A 407 -45.11 21.16 27.80
N ASP A 408 -46.18 21.65 28.44
CA ASP A 408 -47.55 21.58 27.92
C ASP A 408 -47.92 22.47 26.72
N LEU A 409 -49.04 22.07 26.12
CA LEU A 409 -49.73 22.77 25.03
C LEU A 409 -50.26 24.15 25.45
N ALA A 410 -49.72 25.23 24.86
CA ALA A 410 -50.48 26.42 24.50
C ALA A 410 -49.79 27.23 23.39
N ASP A 411 -50.58 27.66 22.40
CA ASP A 411 -50.33 28.69 21.38
C ASP A 411 -48.90 29.16 21.07
N ILE A 412 -48.42 28.83 19.86
CA ILE A 412 -47.80 29.81 18.96
C ILE A 412 -48.08 29.46 17.49
N ARG A 413 -48.30 30.50 16.70
CA ARG A 413 -48.78 30.51 15.30
C ARG A 413 -47.75 29.96 14.30
N PRO A 414 -48.16 29.32 13.19
CA PRO A 414 -47.23 28.90 12.12
C PRO A 414 -46.48 30.08 11.47
N PRO A 415 -45.31 29.82 10.85
CA PRO A 415 -44.33 30.85 10.48
C PRO A 415 -44.71 31.74 9.29
N SER A 416 -43.90 32.79 9.11
CA SER A 416 -44.07 33.94 8.20
C SER A 416 -44.38 33.62 6.73
N SER A 417 -45.20 34.48 6.12
CA SER A 417 -45.58 34.41 4.70
C SER A 417 -44.40 34.66 3.74
N ALA A 418 -44.58 34.26 2.47
CA ALA A 418 -43.57 34.45 1.41
C ALA A 418 -43.12 35.92 1.19
N ALA A 419 -43.92 36.90 1.62
CA ALA A 419 -43.59 38.33 1.50
C ALA A 419 -42.33 38.72 2.31
N ASP A 420 -42.08 38.06 3.45
CA ASP A 420 -40.89 38.32 4.26
C ASP A 420 -39.61 37.79 3.60
N SER A 421 -39.68 36.64 2.93
CA SER A 421 -38.60 36.11 2.10
C SER A 421 -38.29 37.02 0.91
N GLU A 422 -39.31 37.54 0.21
CA GLU A 422 -39.08 38.48 -0.90
C GLU A 422 -38.41 39.77 -0.40
N GLN A 423 -38.83 40.32 0.75
CA GLN A 423 -38.14 41.46 1.35
C GLN A 423 -36.69 41.15 1.73
N ALA A 424 -36.41 39.95 2.24
CA ALA A 424 -35.07 39.54 2.62
C ALA A 424 -34.13 39.48 1.41
N ASP A 425 -34.53 38.85 0.31
CA ASP A 425 -33.71 38.77 -0.91
C ASP A 425 -33.61 40.13 -1.63
N LYS A 426 -34.63 40.98 -1.60
CA LYS A 426 -34.57 42.36 -2.13
C LYS A 426 -33.54 43.20 -1.36
N LYS A 427 -33.44 43.02 -0.03
CA LYS A 427 -32.37 43.59 0.81
C LYS A 427 -30.99 42.99 0.48
N ARG A 428 -30.92 41.67 0.24
CA ARG A 428 -29.68 40.94 -0.11
C ARG A 428 -29.11 41.38 -1.47
N MET A 429 -29.95 41.48 -2.50
CA MET A 429 -29.56 41.94 -3.84
C MET A 429 -29.12 43.41 -3.86
N ASN A 430 -29.74 44.28 -3.05
CA ASN A 430 -29.26 45.66 -2.90
C ASN A 430 -27.90 45.77 -2.20
N ARG A 431 -27.59 44.89 -1.23
CA ARG A 431 -26.25 44.78 -0.65
C ARG A 431 -25.22 44.33 -1.71
N LEU A 432 -25.55 43.32 -2.52
CA LEU A 432 -24.68 42.84 -3.60
C LEU A 432 -24.39 43.93 -4.65
N LYS A 433 -25.41 44.64 -5.14
CA LYS A 433 -25.25 45.76 -6.08
C LYS A 433 -24.40 46.89 -5.50
N LYS A 434 -24.51 47.19 -4.20
CA LYS A 434 -23.67 48.19 -3.52
C LYS A 434 -22.20 47.76 -3.47
N ALA A 435 -21.93 46.48 -3.19
CA ALA A 435 -20.57 45.92 -3.18
C ALA A 435 -19.92 45.90 -4.57
N MET A 436 -20.66 45.51 -5.63
CA MET A 436 -20.14 45.57 -7.01
C MET A 436 -19.79 47.00 -7.42
N LYS A 437 -20.61 48.00 -7.00
CA LYS A 437 -20.34 49.42 -7.28
C LYS A 437 -19.11 49.97 -6.56
N SER A 438 -18.63 49.35 -5.48
CA SER A 438 -17.36 49.71 -4.83
C SER A 438 -16.11 49.06 -5.46
N PHE A 439 -16.26 48.00 -6.26
CA PHE A 439 -15.13 47.38 -6.98
C PHE A 439 -14.89 47.95 -8.40
N GLY A 440 -15.85 48.68 -8.98
CA GLY A 440 -15.76 49.26 -10.32
C GLY A 440 -14.87 50.52 -10.43
N GLY A 441 -13.57 50.41 -10.13
CA GLY A 441 -12.65 51.53 -9.99
C GLY A 441 -11.60 51.72 -11.10
N ARG A 442 -11.98 52.26 -12.26
CA ARG A 442 -11.10 52.81 -13.34
C ARG A 442 -9.99 51.89 -13.88
N MET A 443 -10.24 51.25 -15.02
CA MET A 443 -9.20 51.22 -16.07
C MET A 443 -9.06 52.65 -16.64
N LYS A 444 -7.85 53.04 -17.03
CA LYS A 444 -7.60 54.34 -17.70
C LYS A 444 -8.00 54.28 -19.18
N LYS A 445 -8.12 55.47 -19.78
CA LYS A 445 -8.21 55.66 -21.24
C LYS A 445 -6.96 55.10 -21.93
#